data_AF-A0A7R9SZA2-F1
#
_entry.id   AF-A0A7R9SZA2-F1
#
_cell.length_a   1.000
_cell.length_b   1.000
_cell.length_c   1.000
_cell.angle_alpha   90.00
_cell.angle_beta   90.00
_cell.angle_gamma   90.00
#
_symmetry.space_group_name_H-M   'P 1'
#
loop_
_entity.id
_entity.type
_entity.pdbx_description
1 polymer ?
#
loop_
_entity_poly.entity_id
_entity_poly.type
_entity_poly.pdbx_seq_one_letter_code
_entity_poly.pdbx_strand_id
1 'polypeptide(L)'
;ADADAAARATTLRRALDAVTRSASAVEFFVEDVATRRASHKAPTVLVAANTPEGLRAARASLEATLRRGARGRCAMTLDCAAANLRELDADEARGRLQRALARHLAGCSRDEDGAVVVLHDVANMSPEHVPALLPALSEDGAYAYDGESISTTRGVFVLTAHLPATRAAAAAATDEKTFTNAAKMALLDAMRAKTSDDDATALAFRRRIDVAVPANA
;
A
#
# COMPACT_ATOMS: atom_id res chain seq x y z
N ALA A 1 10.11 16.41 -14.85
CA ALA A 1 9.23 15.23 -14.83
C ALA A 1 10.05 13.96 -14.64
N ASP A 2 11.06 13.69 -15.45
CA ASP A 2 11.74 12.39 -15.43
C ASP A 2 12.56 12.09 -14.17
N ALA A 3 13.17 13.10 -13.53
CA ALA A 3 13.91 12.93 -12.26
C ALA A 3 13.03 12.38 -11.12
N ASP A 4 11.81 12.90 -10.98
CA ASP A 4 10.84 12.52 -9.95
C ASP A 4 10.25 11.11 -10.18
N ALA A 5 10.23 10.61 -11.42
CA ALA A 5 9.87 9.20 -11.68
C ALA A 5 11.02 8.24 -11.37
N ALA A 6 12.25 8.58 -11.77
CA ALA A 6 13.42 7.75 -11.51
C ALA A 6 13.70 7.60 -10.00
N ALA A 7 13.50 8.67 -9.24
CA ALA A 7 13.68 8.65 -7.79
C ALA A 7 12.60 7.81 -7.07
N ARG A 8 11.32 7.96 -7.44
CA ARG A 8 10.23 7.10 -6.94
C ARG A 8 10.47 5.62 -7.24
N ALA A 9 10.87 5.32 -8.47
CA ALA A 9 11.23 3.97 -8.92
C ALA A 9 12.37 3.38 -8.08
N THR A 10 13.40 4.18 -7.78
CA THR A 10 14.54 3.75 -6.95
C THR A 10 14.13 3.44 -5.52
N THR A 11 13.32 4.31 -4.91
CA THR A 11 12.84 4.13 -3.52
C THR A 11 11.93 2.91 -3.41
N LEU A 12 11.01 2.75 -4.36
CA LEU A 12 10.12 1.60 -4.44
C LEU A 12 10.90 0.29 -4.63
N ARG A 13 11.90 0.27 -5.51
CA ARG A 13 12.77 -0.90 -5.72
C ARG A 13 13.43 -1.33 -4.41
N ARG A 14 14.07 -0.38 -3.70
CA ARG A 14 14.71 -0.67 -2.40
C ARG A 14 13.73 -1.22 -1.36
N ALA A 15 12.54 -0.64 -1.29
CA ALA A 15 11.51 -1.09 -0.35
C ALA A 15 11.03 -2.52 -0.66
N LEU A 16 10.86 -2.85 -1.94
CA LEU A 16 10.41 -4.18 -2.36
C LEU A 16 11.51 -5.24 -2.27
N ASP A 17 12.75 -4.94 -2.68
CA ASP A 17 13.89 -5.86 -2.56
C ASP A 17 14.14 -6.29 -1.11
N ALA A 18 13.78 -5.44 -0.15
CA ALA A 18 13.89 -5.75 1.28
C ALA A 18 12.86 -6.80 1.75
N VAL A 19 11.76 -7.01 1.04
CA VAL A 19 10.62 -7.82 1.51
C VAL A 19 10.15 -8.90 0.56
N THR A 20 10.65 -8.95 -0.67
CA THR A 20 10.34 -10.04 -1.60
C THR A 20 11.58 -10.50 -2.35
N ARG A 21 11.58 -11.76 -2.78
CA ARG A 21 12.59 -12.32 -3.72
C ARG A 21 12.11 -12.31 -5.17
N SER A 22 10.92 -11.78 -5.44
CA SER A 22 10.33 -11.78 -6.79
C SER A 22 10.93 -10.68 -7.66
N ALA A 23 12.18 -10.86 -8.10
CA ALA A 23 12.92 -9.86 -8.88
C ALA A 23 12.14 -9.41 -10.14
N SER A 24 11.49 -10.34 -10.83
CA SER A 24 10.68 -10.04 -12.02
C SER A 24 9.49 -9.12 -11.72
N ALA A 25 8.80 -9.34 -10.60
CA ALA A 25 7.64 -8.53 -10.22
C ALA A 25 8.08 -7.13 -9.74
N VAL A 26 9.22 -7.06 -9.04
CA VAL A 26 9.82 -5.78 -8.66
C VAL A 26 10.27 -5.01 -9.89
N GLU A 27 10.94 -5.64 -10.85
CA GLU A 27 11.36 -5.00 -12.09
C GLU A 27 10.19 -4.50 -12.91
N PHE A 28 9.16 -5.34 -13.13
CA PHE A 28 7.96 -4.96 -13.86
C PHE A 28 7.25 -3.76 -13.22
N PHE A 29 7.04 -3.78 -11.91
CA PHE A 29 6.35 -2.70 -11.21
C PHE A 29 7.20 -1.42 -11.15
N VAL A 30 8.51 -1.54 -10.92
CA VAL A 30 9.41 -0.38 -10.92
C VAL A 30 9.53 0.22 -12.31
N GLU A 31 9.54 -0.58 -13.37
CA GLU A 31 9.53 -0.10 -14.76
C GLU A 31 8.21 0.60 -15.10
N ASP A 32 7.06 0.08 -14.66
CA ASP A 32 5.76 0.75 -14.86
C ASP A 32 5.72 2.13 -14.17
N VAL A 33 6.27 2.22 -12.94
CA VAL A 33 6.43 3.49 -12.22
C VAL A 33 7.44 4.43 -12.88
N ALA A 34 8.56 3.90 -13.38
CA ALA A 34 9.63 4.68 -14.00
C ALA A 34 9.23 5.23 -15.37
N THR A 35 8.55 4.43 -16.19
CA THR A 35 8.16 4.77 -17.57
C THR A 35 6.94 5.70 -17.62
N ARG A 36 6.30 5.99 -16.48
CA ARG A 36 5.13 6.87 -16.39
C ARG A 36 4.10 6.52 -17.46
N ARG A 37 3.70 5.25 -17.60
CA ARG A 37 2.51 4.90 -18.39
C ARG A 37 1.28 5.56 -17.76
N ALA A 38 1.08 6.85 -18.07
CA ALA A 38 0.01 7.74 -17.62
C ALA A 38 -0.62 7.30 -16.29
N SER A 39 0.15 7.20 -15.21
CA SER A 39 -0.44 6.74 -13.95
C SER A 39 -1.22 7.91 -13.35
N HIS A 40 -2.50 7.95 -13.70
CA HIS A 40 -3.51 8.80 -13.08
C HIS A 40 -3.74 8.42 -11.61
N LYS A 41 -3.11 7.36 -11.10
CA LYS A 41 -3.22 6.89 -9.71
C LYS A 41 -1.86 6.66 -9.08
N ALA A 42 -1.85 6.61 -7.75
CA ALA A 42 -0.69 6.21 -6.97
C ALA A 42 -0.39 4.70 -7.17
N PRO A 43 0.86 4.31 -7.49
CA PRO A 43 1.25 2.91 -7.56
C PRO A 43 1.03 2.21 -6.22
N THR A 44 0.36 1.05 -6.25
CA THR A 44 -0.05 0.31 -5.05
C THR A 44 0.32 -1.17 -5.15
N VAL A 45 1.22 -1.61 -4.28
CA VAL A 45 1.70 -3.01 -4.23
C VAL A 45 1.28 -3.68 -2.92
N LEU A 46 0.85 -4.94 -3.01
CA LEU A 46 0.54 -5.80 -1.86
C LEU A 46 1.66 -6.81 -1.61
N VAL A 47 2.27 -6.76 -0.44
CA VAL A 47 3.23 -7.75 0.07
C VAL A 47 2.47 -8.76 0.93
N ALA A 48 2.25 -9.96 0.38
CA ALA A 48 1.45 -11.01 0.99
C ALA A 48 2.35 -12.00 1.75
N ALA A 49 2.23 -12.02 3.08
CA ALA A 49 2.90 -12.98 3.93
C ALA A 49 1.99 -14.18 4.22
N ASN A 50 2.52 -15.39 4.12
CA ASN A 50 1.75 -16.61 4.40
C ASN A 50 1.78 -16.99 5.89
N THR A 51 2.74 -16.45 6.66
CA THR A 51 2.90 -16.69 8.10
C THR A 51 2.91 -15.37 8.87
N PRO A 52 2.49 -15.36 10.15
CA PRO A 52 2.64 -14.19 11.01
C PRO A 52 4.10 -13.75 11.18
N GLU A 53 5.04 -14.69 11.20
CA GLU A 53 6.48 -14.44 11.25
C GLU A 53 6.95 -13.69 10.00
N GLY A 54 6.51 -14.13 8.81
CA GLY A 54 6.83 -13.47 7.54
C GLY A 54 6.28 -12.05 7.48
N LEU A 55 5.06 -11.82 7.99
CA LEU A 55 4.50 -10.47 8.10
C LEU A 55 5.35 -9.57 9.01
N ARG A 56 5.75 -10.09 10.18
CA ARG A 56 6.63 -9.38 11.13
C ARG A 56 8.00 -9.07 10.51
N ALA A 57 8.59 -10.03 9.81
CA ALA A 57 9.87 -9.85 9.13
C ALA A 57 9.80 -8.83 7.99
N ALA A 58 8.74 -8.89 7.17
CA ALA A 58 8.49 -7.91 6.11
C ALA A 58 8.32 -6.49 6.68
N ARG A 59 7.53 -6.35 7.76
CA ARG A 59 7.39 -5.07 8.46
C ARG A 59 8.73 -4.53 8.97
N ALA A 60 9.48 -5.34 9.70
CA ALA A 60 10.78 -4.93 10.24
C ALA A 60 11.75 -4.49 9.12
N SER A 61 11.74 -5.21 8.00
CA SER A 61 12.60 -4.92 6.85
C SER A 61 12.20 -3.63 6.11
N LEU A 62 10.89 -3.39 5.93
CA LEU A 62 10.38 -2.12 5.37
C LEU A 62 10.74 -0.94 6.28
N GLU A 63 10.44 -1.03 7.58
CA GLU A 63 10.76 0.02 8.54
C GLU A 63 12.27 0.30 8.59
N ALA A 64 13.10 -0.73 8.61
CA ALA A 64 14.56 -0.58 8.61
C ALA A 64 15.07 0.08 7.31
N THR A 65 14.53 -0.30 6.16
CA THR A 65 14.93 0.25 4.86
C THR A 65 14.53 1.71 4.74
N LEU A 66 13.31 2.05 5.15
CA LEU A 66 12.78 3.42 5.11
C LEU A 66 13.48 4.34 6.13
N ARG A 67 13.95 3.80 7.27
CA ARG A 67 14.77 4.55 8.23
C ARG A 67 16.22 4.77 7.75
N ARG A 68 16.82 3.80 7.04
CA ARG A 68 18.23 3.87 6.58
C ARG A 68 18.42 4.66 5.29
N GLY A 69 17.41 4.71 4.41
CA GLY A 69 17.41 5.64 3.29
C GLY A 69 17.51 7.07 3.82
N ALA A 70 18.34 7.92 3.22
CA ALA A 70 18.67 9.29 3.66
C ALA A 70 17.46 10.26 3.84
N ARG A 71 16.21 9.78 3.75
CA ARG A 71 14.98 10.53 3.55
C ARG A 71 13.78 9.96 4.33
N GLY A 72 14.02 9.40 5.53
CA GLY A 72 12.96 8.90 6.43
C GLY A 72 11.82 9.89 6.74
N ARG A 73 11.95 11.17 6.36
CA ARG A 73 10.89 12.19 6.40
C ARG A 73 9.74 11.94 5.41
N CYS A 74 10.00 11.29 4.28
CA CYS A 74 8.99 11.03 3.25
C CYS A 74 8.45 9.60 3.20
N ALA A 75 8.71 8.83 4.25
CA ALA A 75 8.07 7.58 4.52
C ALA A 75 7.08 7.74 5.67
N MET A 76 5.82 7.38 5.45
CA MET A 76 4.81 7.22 6.50
C MET A 76 4.52 5.74 6.66
N THR A 77 4.51 5.25 7.90
CA THR A 77 4.11 3.88 8.23
C THR A 77 2.86 3.94 9.10
N LEU A 78 1.81 3.21 8.72
CA LEU A 78 0.59 3.05 9.50
C LEU A 78 0.41 1.57 9.82
N ASP A 79 0.16 1.25 11.08
CA ASP A 79 -0.28 -0.07 11.49
C ASP A 79 -1.81 -0.15 11.43
N CYS A 80 -2.36 -0.88 10.46
CA CYS A 80 -3.80 -1.00 10.29
C CYS A 80 -4.45 -1.91 11.33
N ALA A 81 -3.69 -2.81 11.95
CA ALA A 81 -4.19 -3.66 13.03
C ALA A 81 -4.23 -2.91 14.36
N ALA A 82 -3.25 -2.05 14.61
CA ALA A 82 -3.08 -1.28 15.84
C ALA A 82 -3.53 0.20 15.75
N ALA A 83 -4.09 0.65 14.63
CA ALA A 83 -4.59 2.01 14.51
C ALA A 83 -5.62 2.26 15.62
N ASN A 84 -5.25 3.12 16.58
CA ASN A 84 -6.05 3.58 17.73
C ASN A 84 -7.24 4.44 17.32
N LEU A 85 -7.90 4.08 16.22
CA LEU A 85 -9.07 4.72 15.67
C LEU A 85 -10.35 3.94 16.02
N ARG A 86 -10.25 2.86 16.79
CA ARG A 86 -11.37 2.02 17.23
C ARG A 86 -12.26 2.69 18.28
N GLU A 87 -11.74 3.72 18.96
CA GLU A 87 -12.45 4.47 20.01
C GLU A 87 -13.07 5.78 19.48
N LEU A 88 -12.85 6.11 18.21
CA LEU A 88 -13.43 7.29 17.56
C LEU A 88 -14.63 6.86 16.72
N ASP A 89 -15.57 7.79 16.49
CA ASP A 89 -16.59 7.57 15.49
C ASP A 89 -15.95 7.39 14.09
N ALA A 90 -16.65 6.67 13.21
CA ALA A 90 -16.13 6.28 11.90
C ALA A 90 -15.73 7.49 11.03
N ASP A 91 -16.49 8.59 11.10
CA ASP A 91 -16.27 9.78 10.29
C ASP A 91 -15.08 10.60 10.80
N GLU A 92 -14.91 10.70 12.11
CA GLU A 92 -13.76 11.33 12.73
C GLU A 92 -12.49 10.52 12.47
N ALA A 93 -12.53 9.19 12.64
CA ALA A 93 -11.44 8.30 12.32
C ALA A 93 -10.99 8.44 10.86
N ARG A 94 -11.99 8.45 9.95
CA ARG A 94 -11.78 8.68 8.52
C ARG A 94 -11.13 10.04 8.27
N GLY A 95 -11.69 11.11 8.82
CA GLY A 95 -11.19 12.48 8.62
C GLY A 95 -9.79 12.69 9.19
N ARG A 96 -9.43 12.03 10.30
CA ARG A 96 -8.07 12.07 10.86
C ARG A 96 -7.08 11.35 9.95
N LEU A 97 -7.42 10.15 9.46
CA LEU A 97 -6.54 9.39 8.56
C LEU A 97 -6.33 10.13 7.23
N GLN A 98 -7.39 10.68 6.63
CA GLN A 98 -7.29 11.46 5.40
C GLN A 98 -6.43 12.71 5.58
N ARG A 99 -6.59 13.46 6.67
CA ARG A 99 -5.74 14.62 6.98
C ARG A 99 -4.28 14.25 7.19
N ALA A 100 -4.01 13.14 7.88
CA ALA A 100 -2.63 12.66 8.09
C ALA A 100 -1.95 12.31 6.77
N LEU A 101 -2.64 11.56 5.91
CA LEU A 101 -2.14 11.20 4.57
C LEU A 101 -1.94 12.43 3.70
N ALA A 102 -2.92 13.35 3.67
CA ALA A 102 -2.83 14.57 2.87
C ALA A 102 -1.65 15.45 3.30
N ARG A 103 -1.47 15.65 4.61
CA ARG A 103 -0.33 16.41 5.15
C ARG A 103 1.01 15.78 4.76
N HIS A 104 1.13 14.45 4.87
CA HIS A 104 2.34 13.72 4.49
C HIS A 104 2.66 13.89 3.00
N LEU A 105 1.65 13.65 2.15
CA LEU A 105 1.77 13.78 0.70
C LEU A 105 2.10 15.22 0.28
N ALA A 106 1.47 16.23 0.89
CA ALA A 106 1.75 17.63 0.65
C ALA A 106 3.19 18.00 1.04
N GLY A 107 3.64 17.58 2.23
CA GLY A 107 5.00 17.84 2.72
C GLY A 107 6.08 17.22 1.83
N CYS A 108 5.80 16.05 1.25
CA CYS A 108 6.72 15.30 0.39
C CYS A 108 6.58 15.60 -1.10
N SER A 109 5.57 16.38 -1.51
CA SER A 109 5.34 16.74 -2.91
C SER A 109 6.47 17.60 -3.53
N ARG A 110 7.31 18.21 -2.67
CA ARG A 110 8.44 19.06 -3.04
C ARG A 110 9.79 18.33 -3.02
N ASP A 111 9.85 17.15 -2.40
CA ASP A 111 11.06 16.32 -2.41
C ASP A 111 11.10 15.50 -3.71
N GLU A 112 12.29 15.37 -4.30
CA GLU A 112 12.47 14.71 -5.61
C GLU A 112 12.12 13.21 -5.62
N ASP A 113 11.88 12.60 -4.45
CA ASP A 113 11.71 11.15 -4.29
C ASP A 113 10.25 10.68 -4.19
N GLY A 114 9.29 11.62 -4.07
CA GLY A 114 7.90 11.30 -3.79
C GLY A 114 7.66 10.72 -2.39
N ALA A 115 6.39 10.66 -1.98
CA ALA A 115 6.01 10.12 -0.68
C ALA A 115 5.82 8.59 -0.75
N VAL A 116 6.32 7.86 0.24
CA VAL A 116 6.00 6.44 0.44
C VAL A 116 5.06 6.32 1.62
N VAL A 117 3.96 5.58 1.43
CA VAL A 117 3.02 5.22 2.49
C VAL A 117 3.01 3.71 2.62
N VAL A 118 3.39 3.21 3.79
CA VAL A 118 3.33 1.79 4.12
C VAL A 118 2.16 1.55 5.04
N LEU A 119 1.23 0.70 4.61
CA LEU A 119 0.08 0.26 5.38
C LEU A 119 0.30 -1.18 5.83
N HIS A 120 0.62 -1.35 7.11
CA HIS A 120 0.92 -2.66 7.67
C HIS A 120 -0.36 -3.39 8.08
N ASP A 121 -0.43 -4.65 7.69
CA ASP A 121 -1.51 -5.58 8.02
C ASP A 121 -2.91 -5.09 7.62
N VAL A 122 -3.06 -4.70 6.34
CA VAL A 122 -4.32 -4.18 5.78
C VAL A 122 -5.47 -5.19 5.85
N ALA A 123 -5.16 -6.49 5.92
CA ALA A 123 -6.17 -7.52 6.12
C ALA A 123 -6.87 -7.38 7.48
N ASN A 124 -6.23 -6.77 8.47
CA ASN A 124 -6.76 -6.54 9.81
C ASN A 124 -7.30 -5.12 10.05
N MET A 125 -7.31 -4.27 9.02
CA MET A 125 -7.89 -2.93 9.11
C MET A 125 -9.37 -2.98 9.52
N SER A 126 -9.80 -2.03 10.35
CA SER A 126 -11.22 -1.87 10.66
C SER A 126 -11.99 -1.45 9.39
N PRO A 127 -13.14 -2.06 9.08
CA PRO A 127 -13.92 -1.71 7.88
C PRO A 127 -14.21 -0.22 7.76
N GLU A 128 -14.52 0.46 8.86
CA GLU A 128 -14.80 1.90 8.86
C GLU A 128 -13.62 2.79 8.41
N HIS A 129 -12.38 2.27 8.44
CA HIS A 129 -11.20 3.04 8.03
C HIS A 129 -10.83 2.84 6.56
N VAL A 130 -11.34 1.79 5.91
CA VAL A 130 -11.06 1.50 4.49
C VAL A 130 -11.53 2.64 3.57
N PRO A 131 -12.71 3.27 3.77
CA PRO A 131 -13.15 4.42 2.97
C PRO A 131 -12.19 5.61 2.98
N ALA A 132 -11.41 5.80 4.06
CA ALA A 132 -10.42 6.87 4.12
C ALA A 132 -9.31 6.72 3.07
N LEU A 133 -8.94 5.47 2.74
CA LEU A 133 -7.86 5.17 1.80
C LEU A 133 -8.30 5.28 0.33
N LEU A 134 -9.59 5.07 0.05
CA LEU A 134 -10.09 4.98 -1.33
C LEU A 134 -9.74 6.20 -2.20
N PRO A 135 -9.86 7.47 -1.75
CA PRO A 135 -9.49 8.61 -2.57
C PRO A 135 -8.02 8.62 -2.96
N ALA A 136 -7.10 8.25 -2.06
CA ALA A 136 -5.67 8.22 -2.37
C ALA A 136 -5.30 7.19 -3.43
N LEU A 137 -6.02 6.08 -3.43
CA LEU A 137 -5.74 4.91 -4.26
C LEU A 137 -6.56 4.91 -5.56
N SER A 138 -7.36 5.96 -5.81
CA SER A 138 -8.17 6.10 -7.02
C SER A 138 -7.40 6.77 -8.15
N GLU A 139 -7.94 6.64 -9.37
CA GLU A 139 -7.56 7.49 -10.50
C GLU A 139 -7.89 8.96 -10.19
N ASP A 140 -6.98 9.83 -10.62
CA ASP A 140 -6.81 11.23 -10.27
C ASP A 140 -6.99 11.49 -8.76
N GLY A 141 -6.50 10.55 -7.95
CA GLY A 141 -6.66 10.54 -6.51
C GLY A 141 -6.16 11.82 -5.84
N ALA A 142 -6.97 12.32 -4.91
CA ALA A 142 -6.66 13.53 -4.15
C ALA A 142 -7.35 13.54 -2.79
N TYR A 143 -6.81 14.34 -1.88
CA TYR A 143 -7.45 14.73 -0.62
C TYR A 143 -7.64 16.24 -0.55
N ALA A 144 -8.67 16.68 0.16
CA ALA A 144 -8.79 18.08 0.56
C ALA A 144 -8.01 18.30 1.86
N TYR A 145 -7.11 19.28 1.86
CA TYR A 145 -6.32 19.67 3.03
C TYR A 145 -6.07 21.18 3.01
N ASP A 146 -6.42 21.87 4.09
CA ASP A 146 -6.29 23.33 4.24
C ASP A 146 -6.90 24.13 3.06
N GLY A 147 -8.00 23.64 2.49
CA GLY A 147 -8.68 24.27 1.35
C GLY A 147 -8.06 23.98 -0.01
N GLU A 148 -6.96 23.24 -0.06
CA GLU A 148 -6.27 22.84 -1.28
C GLU A 148 -6.53 21.36 -1.63
N SER A 149 -6.47 21.05 -2.92
CA SER A 149 -6.51 19.66 -3.41
C SER A 149 -5.09 19.11 -3.48
N ILE A 150 -4.80 18.12 -2.63
CA ILE A 150 -3.51 17.44 -2.56
C ILE A 150 -3.58 16.16 -3.39
N SER A 151 -2.92 16.14 -4.55
CA SER A 151 -2.86 14.96 -5.39
C SER A 151 -2.07 13.84 -4.72
N THR A 152 -2.59 12.61 -4.79
CA THR A 152 -1.95 11.41 -4.26
C THR A 152 -1.15 10.65 -5.31
N THR A 153 -1.31 10.99 -6.59
CA THR A 153 -0.67 10.33 -7.75
C THR A 153 0.85 10.32 -7.72
N ARG A 154 1.46 11.22 -6.93
CA ARG A 154 2.91 11.29 -6.73
C ARG A 154 3.42 10.35 -5.64
N GLY A 155 2.53 9.80 -4.81
CA GLY A 155 2.89 8.86 -3.76
C GLY A 155 2.99 7.42 -4.25
N VAL A 156 3.60 6.57 -3.44
CA VAL A 156 3.67 5.11 -3.61
C VAL A 156 3.09 4.45 -2.36
N PHE A 157 2.22 3.46 -2.56
CA PHE A 157 1.60 2.71 -1.47
C PHE A 157 2.13 1.27 -1.42
N VAL A 158 2.66 0.88 -0.28
CA VAL A 158 3.08 -0.49 0.01
C VAL A 158 2.16 -1.05 1.09
N LEU A 159 1.37 -2.05 0.74
CA LEU A 159 0.46 -2.72 1.65
C LEU A 159 1.10 -4.02 2.12
N THR A 160 1.01 -4.35 3.40
CA THR A 160 1.38 -5.70 3.89
C THR A 160 0.15 -6.41 4.44
N ALA A 161 0.05 -7.72 4.25
CA ALA A 161 -1.05 -8.51 4.80
C ALA A 161 -0.59 -9.92 5.17
N HIS A 162 -1.10 -10.46 6.27
CA HIS A 162 -1.02 -11.89 6.54
C HIS A 162 -2.19 -12.59 5.84
N LEU A 163 -1.88 -13.39 4.83
CA LEU A 163 -2.83 -14.14 3.99
C LEU A 163 -2.50 -15.64 4.06
N PRO A 164 -2.92 -16.34 5.14
CA PRO A 164 -2.57 -17.74 5.37
C PRO A 164 -3.21 -18.74 4.40
N ALA A 165 -4.10 -18.30 3.51
CA ALA A 165 -4.88 -19.18 2.65
C ALA A 165 -4.02 -19.91 1.61
N THR A 166 -4.19 -21.23 1.57
CA THR A 166 -3.59 -22.23 0.67
C THR A 166 -3.57 -21.85 -0.82
N ARG A 167 -4.46 -20.95 -1.29
CA ARG A 167 -4.51 -20.48 -2.68
C ARG A 167 -3.41 -19.48 -3.06
N ALA A 168 -3.09 -18.51 -2.19
CA ALA A 168 -2.02 -17.54 -2.49
C ALA A 168 -0.64 -18.19 -2.36
N ALA A 169 -0.46 -19.03 -1.33
CA ALA A 169 0.75 -19.82 -1.14
C ALA A 169 0.99 -20.82 -2.30
N ALA A 170 -0.06 -21.49 -2.81
CA ALA A 170 0.06 -22.37 -3.98
C ALA A 170 0.29 -21.62 -5.30
N ALA A 171 -0.33 -20.45 -5.48
CA ALA A 171 -0.18 -19.64 -6.70
C ALA A 171 1.21 -19.00 -6.86
N ALA A 172 1.99 -18.89 -5.77
CA ALA A 172 3.34 -18.36 -5.82
C ALA A 172 4.29 -19.18 -6.74
N ALA A 173 3.93 -20.43 -7.04
CA ALA A 173 4.69 -21.32 -7.91
C ALA A 173 4.31 -21.24 -9.41
N THR A 174 3.26 -20.48 -9.78
CA THR A 174 2.66 -20.54 -11.12
C THR A 174 3.01 -19.36 -12.03
N ASP A 175 2.72 -18.11 -11.64
CA ASP A 175 3.13 -16.86 -12.31
C ASP A 175 2.62 -15.63 -11.52
N GLU A 176 3.14 -14.42 -11.81
CA GLU A 176 2.81 -13.17 -11.11
C GLU A 176 1.33 -12.77 -11.18
N LYS A 177 0.69 -12.92 -12.33
CA LYS A 177 -0.71 -12.53 -12.54
C LYS A 177 -1.63 -13.43 -11.74
N THR A 178 -1.37 -14.73 -11.78
CA THR A 178 -2.07 -15.75 -10.99
C THR A 178 -1.90 -15.49 -9.50
N PHE A 179 -0.68 -15.21 -9.04
CA PHE A 179 -0.41 -14.84 -7.65
C PHE A 179 -1.14 -13.56 -7.23
N THR A 180 -1.05 -12.50 -8.03
CA THR A 180 -1.71 -11.22 -7.78
C THR A 180 -3.22 -11.38 -7.62
N ASN A 181 -3.86 -12.14 -8.51
CA ASN A 181 -5.29 -12.41 -8.42
C ASN A 181 -5.64 -13.21 -7.17
N ALA A 182 -4.85 -14.23 -6.82
CA ALA A 182 -5.07 -15.05 -5.63
C ALA A 182 -4.90 -14.23 -4.34
N ALA A 183 -3.84 -13.43 -4.22
CA ALA A 183 -3.58 -12.57 -3.06
C ALA A 183 -4.66 -11.50 -2.88
N LYS A 184 -5.06 -10.83 -3.97
CA LYS A 184 -6.15 -9.83 -3.95
C LYS A 184 -7.50 -10.46 -3.55
N MET A 185 -7.77 -11.70 -3.96
CA MET A 185 -8.98 -12.43 -3.54
C MET A 185 -8.91 -12.82 -2.06
N ALA A 186 -7.80 -13.39 -1.61
CA ALA A 186 -7.63 -13.73 -0.20
C ALA A 186 -7.75 -12.51 0.73
N LEU A 187 -7.23 -11.36 0.30
CA LEU A 187 -7.41 -10.10 1.03
C LEU A 187 -8.87 -9.67 1.09
N LEU A 188 -9.59 -9.73 -0.04
CA LEU A 188 -11.02 -9.42 -0.07
C LEU A 188 -11.81 -10.32 0.87
N ASP A 189 -11.54 -11.63 0.88
CA ASP A 189 -12.19 -12.59 1.75
C ASP A 189 -11.90 -12.27 3.23
N ALA A 190 -10.65 -11.94 3.57
CA ALA A 190 -10.25 -11.56 4.93
C ALA A 190 -10.93 -10.27 5.42
N MET A 191 -11.05 -9.26 4.54
CA MET A 191 -11.72 -8.00 4.88
C MET A 191 -13.24 -8.17 5.02
N ARG A 192 -13.87 -8.95 4.13
CA ARG A 192 -15.31 -9.25 4.20
C ARG A 192 -15.70 -10.06 5.44
N ALA A 193 -14.81 -10.91 5.94
CA ALA A 193 -15.05 -11.62 7.19
C ALA A 193 -15.24 -10.69 8.41
N LYS A 194 -14.88 -9.40 8.28
CA LYS A 194 -15.04 -8.37 9.32
C LYS A 194 -16.28 -7.50 9.12
N THR A 195 -17.01 -7.64 8.01
CA THR A 195 -18.22 -6.86 7.72
C THR A 195 -19.46 -7.74 7.84
N SER A 196 -20.52 -7.22 8.47
CA SER A 196 -21.82 -7.91 8.52
C SER A 196 -22.61 -7.76 7.20
N ASP A 197 -22.31 -6.72 6.43
CA ASP A 197 -22.93 -6.43 5.14
C ASP A 197 -21.98 -6.75 3.97
N ASP A 198 -22.56 -6.91 2.78
CA ASP A 198 -21.85 -7.04 1.50
C ASP A 198 -21.30 -5.65 1.09
N ASP A 199 -20.41 -5.12 1.92
CA ASP A 199 -19.84 -3.79 1.80
C ASP A 199 -18.98 -3.71 0.53
N ALA A 200 -19.43 -2.90 -0.42
CA ALA A 200 -18.75 -2.64 -1.68
C ALA A 200 -17.35 -2.00 -1.47
N THR A 201 -17.06 -1.48 -0.28
CA THR A 201 -15.80 -0.83 0.08
C THR A 201 -14.61 -1.79 0.00
N ALA A 202 -14.73 -3.01 0.52
CA ALA A 202 -13.63 -3.99 0.46
C ALA A 202 -13.31 -4.39 -0.99
N LEU A 203 -14.36 -4.53 -1.83
CA LEU A 203 -14.20 -4.78 -3.26
C LEU A 203 -13.56 -3.59 -3.97
N ALA A 204 -13.97 -2.36 -3.62
CA ALA A 204 -13.40 -1.13 -4.15
C ALA A 204 -11.91 -0.98 -3.78
N PHE A 205 -11.54 -1.33 -2.54
CA PHE A 205 -10.15 -1.35 -2.08
C PHE A 205 -9.31 -2.36 -2.87
N ARG A 206 -9.80 -3.61 -2.99
CA ARG A 206 -9.15 -4.66 -3.80
C ARG A 206 -8.83 -4.19 -5.22
N ARG A 207 -9.77 -3.49 -5.89
CA ARG A 207 -9.59 -3.05 -7.28
C ARG A 207 -8.44 -2.05 -7.47
N ARG A 208 -8.04 -1.35 -6.42
CA ARG A 208 -7.00 -0.31 -6.45
C ARG A 208 -5.58 -0.83 -6.18
N ILE A 209 -5.44 -2.11 -5.85
CA ILE A 209 -4.15 -2.78 -5.75
C ILE A 209 -3.69 -3.15 -7.15
N ASP A 210 -2.50 -2.74 -7.55
CA ASP A 210 -1.98 -2.97 -8.90
C ASP A 210 -1.43 -4.38 -9.04
N VAL A 211 -0.55 -4.75 -8.12
CA VAL A 211 0.18 -6.01 -8.11
C VAL A 211 0.32 -6.55 -6.70
N ALA A 212 0.50 -7.86 -6.56
CA ALA A 212 0.91 -8.47 -5.31
C ALA A 212 2.18 -9.29 -5.47
N VAL A 213 3.00 -9.33 -4.43
CA VAL A 213 4.24 -10.11 -4.35
C VAL A 213 4.27 -10.93 -3.06
N PRO A 214 4.86 -12.13 -3.07
CA PRO A 214 5.03 -12.90 -1.85
C PRO A 214 6.08 -12.23 -0.95
N ALA A 215 5.79 -12.16 0.35
CA ALA A 215 6.76 -11.75 1.35
C ALA A 215 7.89 -12.79 1.45
N ASN A 216 9.09 -12.34 1.83
CA ASN A 216 10.17 -13.21 2.26
C ASN A 216 9.67 -14.08 3.43
N ALA A 217 9.88 -15.40 3.31
CA ALA A 217 9.65 -16.34 4.40
C ALA A 217 10.67 -16.14 5.53
#